data_AF-M7NIS0-F1
#
_entry.id   AF-M7NIS0-F1
#
_cell.length_a   1.000
_cell.length_b   1.000
_cell.length_c   1.000
_cell.angle_alpha   90.00
_cell.angle_beta   90.00
_cell.angle_gamma   90.00
#
_symmetry.space_group_name_H-M   'P 1'
#
loop_
_entity.id
_entity.type
_entity.pdbx_description
1 polymer ?
#
loop_
_entity_poly.entity_id
_entity_poly.type
_entity_poly.pdbx_seq_one_letter_code
_entity_poly.pdbx_strand_id
1 'polypeptide(L)'
;MPKLTYRMRPILISLLLLSLLAGVSACEQSFETPVQLAEGTYSGHFIRSSPAAKYAAAEVTLVLKDGRFSGSSNISRYPAICTGTYQIKGTTIEFQNECFFTADFDWSLILSGTFHLSASDGDIVLFREFGEGVMDTYRLKK
;
A
#
# COMPACT_ATOMS: atom_id res chain seq x y z
N MET A 1 29.21 68.03 -40.59
CA MET A 1 29.01 67.01 -39.53
C MET A 1 27.53 66.67 -39.47
N PRO A 2 27.15 65.39 -39.64
CA PRO A 2 26.73 64.59 -38.48
C PRO A 2 27.36 63.19 -38.46
N LYS A 3 27.52 62.62 -37.25
CA LYS A 3 28.01 61.25 -37.03
C LYS A 3 26.81 60.30 -36.98
N LEU A 4 26.82 59.29 -37.84
CA LEU A 4 26.02 58.07 -37.67
C LEU A 4 26.61 57.27 -36.49
N THR A 5 25.79 56.94 -35.49
CA THR A 5 26.12 55.93 -34.48
C THR A 5 25.15 54.77 -34.59
N TYR A 6 25.67 53.56 -34.83
CA TYR A 6 24.89 52.35 -34.62
C TYR A 6 25.75 51.12 -34.26
N ARG A 7 25.34 50.52 -33.13
CA ARG A 7 25.42 49.13 -32.64
C ARG A 7 26.70 48.28 -32.80
N MET A 8 27.09 47.73 -31.65
CA MET A 8 27.51 46.32 -31.51
C MET A 8 26.83 45.77 -30.23
N ARG A 9 25.73 45.01 -30.36
CA ARG A 9 25.62 43.53 -30.34
C ARG A 9 25.68 42.91 -28.92
N PRO A 10 24.53 42.64 -28.25
CA PRO A 10 24.47 41.99 -26.95
C PRO A 10 24.62 40.47 -27.09
N ILE A 11 25.75 40.01 -27.63
CA ILE A 11 25.98 38.57 -27.88
C ILE A 11 26.48 37.87 -26.59
N LEU A 12 27.11 38.61 -25.68
CA LEU A 12 27.67 38.06 -24.43
C LEU A 12 26.62 37.71 -23.36
N ILE A 13 25.44 38.32 -23.39
CA ILE A 13 24.37 38.04 -22.40
C ILE A 13 23.58 36.77 -22.79
N SER A 14 23.57 36.43 -24.09
CA SER A 14 22.85 35.26 -24.60
C SER A 14 23.47 33.91 -24.22
N LEU A 15 24.78 33.89 -23.95
CA LEU A 15 25.52 32.66 -23.59
C LEU A 15 25.43 32.31 -22.10
N LEU A 16 25.10 33.28 -21.24
CA LEU A 16 25.00 33.07 -19.79
C LEU A 16 23.64 32.46 -19.35
N LEU A 17 22.62 32.55 -20.21
CA LEU A 17 21.27 32.02 -19.95
C LEU A 17 21.11 30.54 -20.34
N LEU A 18 22.06 29.96 -21.08
CA LEU A 18 21.96 28.59 -21.58
C LEU A 18 22.54 27.53 -20.61
N SER A 19 23.28 27.95 -19.58
CA SER A 19 23.87 27.05 -18.57
C SER A 19 22.91 26.71 -17.41
N LEU A 20 21.72 27.33 -17.34
CA LEU A 20 20.79 27.17 -16.21
C LEU A 20 19.77 26.02 -16.38
N LEU A 21 19.86 25.22 -17.45
CA LEU A 21 18.87 24.19 -17.78
C LEU A 21 19.35 22.73 -17.62
N ALA A 22 20.54 22.49 -17.04
CA ALA A 22 21.10 21.14 -16.93
C ALA A 22 20.83 20.43 -15.58
N GLY A 23 19.73 20.75 -14.90
CA GLY A 23 19.28 20.03 -13.71
C GLY A 23 18.29 18.93 -14.04
N VAL A 24 18.71 17.88 -14.76
CA VAL A 24 17.87 16.70 -14.96
C VAL A 24 17.82 15.91 -13.64
N SER A 25 16.68 15.98 -12.95
CA SER A 25 16.40 15.16 -11.78
C SER A 25 16.38 13.68 -12.18
N ALA A 26 17.39 12.92 -11.73
CA ALA A 26 17.33 11.47 -11.74
C ALA A 26 16.32 11.03 -10.67
N CYS A 27 15.06 10.88 -11.07
CA CYS A 27 14.09 10.15 -10.28
C CYS A 27 14.44 8.66 -10.43
N GLU A 28 15.08 8.08 -9.42
CA GLU A 28 15.19 6.62 -9.31
C GLU A 28 13.78 6.05 -9.15
N GLN A 29 13.18 5.60 -10.24
CA GLN A 29 12.05 4.68 -10.17
C GLN A 29 12.62 3.35 -9.69
N SER A 30 12.51 3.11 -8.38
CA SER A 30 12.68 1.78 -7.82
C SER A 30 11.62 0.87 -8.43
N PHE A 31 12.02 0.03 -9.38
CA PHE A 31 11.18 -1.05 -9.89
C PHE A 31 10.99 -2.07 -8.77
N GLU A 32 9.94 -1.91 -7.98
CA GLU A 32 9.55 -2.95 -7.03
C GLU A 32 9.12 -4.18 -7.84
N THR A 33 9.79 -5.30 -7.61
CA THR A 33 9.40 -6.57 -8.21
C THR A 33 8.02 -6.95 -7.68
N PRO A 34 7.05 -7.27 -8.56
CA PRO A 34 5.72 -7.65 -8.10
C PRO A 34 5.79 -8.87 -7.18
N VAL A 35 5.14 -8.79 -6.02
CA VAL A 35 5.08 -9.91 -5.09
C VAL A 35 4.23 -11.02 -5.71
N GLN A 36 4.80 -12.21 -5.85
CA GLN A 36 4.06 -13.39 -6.31
C GLN A 36 3.33 -14.02 -5.12
N LEU A 37 2.02 -13.83 -5.08
CA LEU A 37 1.14 -14.46 -4.10
C LEU A 37 0.48 -15.69 -4.73
N ALA A 38 0.72 -16.87 -4.15
CA ALA A 38 0.03 -18.07 -4.57
C ALA A 38 -1.44 -18.04 -4.10
N GLU A 39 -2.35 -18.52 -4.92
CA GLU A 39 -3.72 -18.80 -4.47
C GLU A 39 -3.72 -19.96 -3.47
N GLY A 40 -4.68 -19.99 -2.55
CA GLY A 40 -4.78 -21.06 -1.56
C GLY A 40 -5.52 -20.66 -0.30
N THR A 41 -5.50 -21.56 0.67
CA THR A 41 -6.01 -21.31 2.01
C THR A 41 -4.83 -20.97 2.90
N TYR A 42 -4.91 -19.84 3.59
CA TYR A 42 -3.92 -19.35 4.52
C TYR A 42 -4.53 -19.32 5.92
N SER A 43 -3.82 -19.81 6.92
CA SER A 43 -4.25 -19.76 8.31
C SER A 43 -3.16 -19.18 9.21
N GLY A 44 -3.56 -18.50 10.27
CA GLY A 44 -2.61 -17.90 11.19
C GLY A 44 -3.29 -16.91 12.09
N HIS A 45 -2.64 -15.77 12.33
CA HIS A 45 -3.12 -14.82 13.33
C HIS A 45 -3.30 -13.41 12.77
N PHE A 46 -4.37 -12.77 13.23
CA PHE A 46 -4.59 -11.34 13.16
C PHE A 46 -4.32 -10.70 14.52
N ILE A 47 -3.63 -9.55 14.51
CA ILE A 47 -3.43 -8.73 15.70
C ILE A 47 -3.60 -7.26 15.30
N ARG A 48 -4.42 -6.53 16.06
CA ARG A 48 -4.37 -5.07 16.11
C ARG A 48 -3.44 -4.60 17.23
N SER A 49 -2.50 -3.72 16.93
CA SER A 49 -1.72 -3.01 17.95
C SER A 49 -2.12 -1.54 18.00
N SER A 50 -2.07 -0.95 19.20
CA SER A 50 -2.35 0.46 19.43
C SER A 50 -1.57 0.93 20.67
N PRO A 51 -1.10 2.20 20.71
CA PRO A 51 -0.55 2.79 21.93
C PRO A 51 -1.60 2.93 23.04
N ALA A 52 -2.89 3.02 22.69
CA ALA A 52 -3.98 3.31 23.62
C ALA A 52 -4.65 2.06 24.21
N ALA A 53 -4.51 0.89 23.56
CA ALA A 53 -5.20 -0.32 23.96
C ALA A 53 -4.43 -1.59 23.60
N LYS A 54 -4.64 -2.64 24.39
CA LYS A 54 -4.14 -3.99 24.10
C LYS A 54 -5.26 -4.80 23.47
N TYR A 55 -4.96 -5.47 22.35
CA TYR A 55 -5.89 -6.38 21.70
C TYR A 55 -5.38 -7.82 21.77
N ALA A 56 -6.30 -8.77 21.82
CA ALA A 56 -5.97 -10.19 21.72
C ALA A 56 -5.53 -10.53 20.30
N ALA A 57 -4.78 -11.63 20.15
CA ALA A 57 -4.60 -12.25 18.85
C ALA A 57 -5.85 -13.07 18.50
N ALA A 58 -6.27 -13.02 17.23
CA ALA A 58 -7.33 -13.85 16.70
C ALA A 58 -6.74 -14.87 15.73
N GLU A 59 -7.20 -16.11 15.78
CA GLU A 59 -6.94 -17.10 14.75
C GLU A 59 -7.85 -16.82 13.56
N VAL A 60 -7.25 -16.77 12.37
CA VAL A 60 -7.96 -16.44 11.15
C VAL A 60 -7.61 -17.39 10.03
N THR A 61 -8.56 -17.59 9.12
CA THR A 61 -8.37 -18.27 7.85
C THR A 61 -8.74 -17.31 6.72
N LEU A 62 -7.92 -17.29 5.67
CA LEU A 62 -8.10 -16.49 4.46
C LEU A 62 -7.89 -17.38 3.24
N VAL A 63 -8.92 -17.54 2.43
CA VAL A 63 -8.86 -18.24 1.16
C VAL A 63 -8.75 -17.20 0.06
N LEU A 64 -7.73 -17.32 -0.79
CA LEU A 64 -7.50 -16.48 -1.96
C LEU A 64 -7.60 -17.33 -3.21
N LYS A 65 -8.52 -16.99 -4.13
CA LYS A 65 -8.74 -17.74 -5.36
C LYS A 65 -9.41 -16.87 -6.43
N ASP A 66 -8.87 -16.87 -7.64
CA ASP A 66 -9.43 -16.21 -8.83
C ASP A 66 -9.77 -14.72 -8.57
N GLY A 67 -8.90 -14.00 -7.83
CA GLY A 67 -9.12 -12.60 -7.46
C GLY A 67 -10.23 -12.37 -6.43
N ARG A 68 -10.72 -13.44 -5.79
CA ARG A 68 -11.74 -13.41 -4.73
C ARG A 68 -11.18 -13.93 -3.43
N PHE A 69 -11.68 -13.39 -2.33
CA PHE A 69 -11.34 -13.89 -1.00
C PHE A 69 -12.58 -14.37 -0.24
N SER A 70 -12.35 -15.32 0.65
CA SER A 70 -13.25 -15.64 1.75
C SER A 70 -12.44 -15.89 3.02
N GLY A 71 -13.06 -15.78 4.18
CA GLY A 71 -12.35 -16.08 5.42
C GLY A 71 -13.18 -15.93 6.67
N SER A 72 -12.55 -16.25 7.79
CA SER A 72 -13.18 -16.31 9.11
C SER A 72 -12.18 -15.95 10.20
N SER A 73 -12.72 -15.57 11.34
CA SER A 73 -11.98 -15.37 12.58
C SER A 73 -12.63 -16.20 13.68
N ASN A 74 -11.82 -16.69 14.62
CA ASN A 74 -12.33 -17.31 15.83
C ASN A 74 -12.96 -16.30 16.81
N ILE A 75 -12.65 -15.00 16.69
CA ILE A 75 -13.25 -13.93 17.49
C ILE A 75 -14.25 -13.17 16.61
N SER A 76 -15.51 -13.12 17.07
CA SER A 76 -16.57 -12.43 16.34
C SER A 76 -16.21 -10.97 16.07
N ARG A 77 -16.34 -10.56 14.79
CA ARG A 77 -16.03 -9.20 14.30
C ARG A 77 -14.59 -8.71 14.57
N TYR A 78 -13.64 -9.60 14.87
CA TYR A 78 -12.25 -9.25 15.13
C TYR A 78 -11.29 -10.29 14.51
N PRO A 79 -10.76 -10.04 13.30
CA PRO A 79 -11.26 -9.09 12.32
C PRO A 79 -12.54 -9.61 11.66
N ALA A 80 -13.31 -8.73 11.03
CA ALA A 80 -14.46 -9.11 10.22
C ALA A 80 -14.01 -9.38 8.77
N ILE A 81 -13.88 -10.66 8.39
CA ILE A 81 -13.33 -11.07 7.08
C ILE A 81 -14.44 -11.32 6.05
N CYS A 82 -15.30 -12.31 6.25
CA CYS A 82 -16.40 -12.64 5.33
C CYS A 82 -15.91 -12.97 3.90
N THR A 83 -16.38 -12.26 2.87
CA THR A 83 -16.04 -12.51 1.46
C THR A 83 -15.90 -11.22 0.67
N GLY A 84 -15.16 -11.26 -0.43
CA GLY A 84 -15.05 -10.14 -1.36
C GLY A 84 -14.07 -10.37 -2.50
N THR A 85 -13.49 -9.30 -3.02
CA THR A 85 -12.46 -9.33 -4.07
C THR A 85 -11.13 -8.80 -3.57
N TYR A 86 -10.04 -9.19 -4.24
CA TYR A 86 -8.73 -8.62 -3.99
C TYR A 86 -7.95 -8.35 -5.29
N GLN A 87 -7.04 -7.39 -5.25
CA GLN A 87 -6.11 -7.10 -6.35
C GLN A 87 -4.72 -6.83 -5.81
N ILE A 88 -3.69 -7.41 -6.45
CA ILE A 88 -2.29 -7.19 -6.10
C ILE A 88 -1.69 -6.13 -7.02
N LYS A 89 -0.99 -5.15 -6.44
CA LYS A 89 -0.30 -4.06 -7.13
C LYS A 89 1.09 -3.91 -6.53
N GLY A 90 2.11 -4.48 -7.18
CA GLY A 90 3.48 -4.46 -6.67
C GLY A 90 3.61 -5.19 -5.33
N THR A 91 3.93 -4.45 -4.27
CA THR A 91 4.06 -4.90 -2.88
C THR A 91 2.81 -4.65 -2.05
N THR A 92 1.67 -4.37 -2.68
CA THR A 92 0.40 -4.13 -1.98
C THR A 92 -0.70 -5.06 -2.47
N ILE A 93 -1.66 -5.32 -1.59
CA ILE A 93 -2.90 -6.00 -1.88
C ILE A 93 -4.07 -5.15 -1.41
N GLU A 94 -5.05 -4.94 -2.28
CA GLU A 94 -6.26 -4.18 -2.01
C GLU A 94 -7.42 -5.16 -1.87
N PHE A 95 -8.14 -5.10 -0.75
CA PHE A 95 -9.33 -5.90 -0.49
C PHE A 95 -10.59 -5.05 -0.59
N GLN A 96 -11.64 -5.59 -1.22
CA GLN A 96 -12.97 -5.01 -1.20
C GLN A 96 -13.95 -5.99 -0.57
N ASN A 97 -14.38 -5.71 0.66
CA ASN A 97 -15.37 -6.52 1.35
C ASN A 97 -16.76 -6.32 0.75
N GLU A 98 -17.49 -7.41 0.49
CA GLU A 98 -18.82 -7.38 -0.14
C GLU A 98 -19.95 -7.67 0.87
N CYS A 99 -19.62 -7.92 2.14
CA CYS A 99 -20.61 -8.29 3.15
C CYS A 99 -21.25 -7.08 3.83
N PHE A 100 -22.52 -7.22 4.21
CA PHE A 100 -23.23 -6.22 5.00
C PHE A 100 -22.88 -6.36 6.48
N PHE A 101 -22.49 -5.23 7.09
CA PHE A 101 -22.15 -5.14 8.51
C PHE A 101 -23.06 -4.13 9.21
N THR A 102 -23.47 -4.47 10.43
CA THR A 102 -24.18 -3.59 11.34
C THR A 102 -23.20 -2.63 12.04
N ALA A 103 -23.69 -1.48 12.52
CA ALA A 103 -22.87 -0.44 13.16
C ALA A 103 -22.57 -0.70 14.65
N ASP A 104 -22.59 -1.97 15.07
CA ASP A 104 -22.43 -2.41 16.46
C ASP A 104 -20.98 -2.75 16.84
N PHE A 105 -20.02 -2.51 15.94
CA PHE A 105 -18.59 -2.73 16.19
C PHE A 105 -17.73 -1.73 15.42
N ASP A 106 -16.43 -1.72 15.73
CA ASP A 106 -15.45 -0.90 15.03
C ASP A 106 -15.22 -1.41 13.59
N TRP A 107 -15.76 -0.68 12.61
CA TRP A 107 -15.65 -1.01 11.19
C TRP A 107 -14.23 -0.98 10.63
N SER A 108 -13.28 -0.34 11.32
CA SER A 108 -11.88 -0.43 10.91
C SER A 108 -11.31 -1.86 11.05
N LEU A 109 -12.00 -2.76 11.77
CA LEU A 109 -11.67 -4.19 11.87
C LEU A 109 -12.17 -5.02 10.68
N ILE A 110 -12.87 -4.43 9.72
CA ILE A 110 -13.27 -5.12 8.49
C ILE A 110 -12.04 -5.30 7.59
N LEU A 111 -11.84 -6.51 7.07
CA LEU A 111 -10.83 -6.76 6.04
C LEU A 111 -11.28 -6.07 4.74
N SER A 112 -10.75 -4.87 4.52
CA SER A 112 -11.02 -4.00 3.38
C SER A 112 -9.89 -2.99 3.25
N GLY A 113 -9.70 -2.41 2.06
CA GLY A 113 -8.67 -1.42 1.76
C GLY A 113 -7.30 -2.05 1.47
N THR A 114 -6.28 -1.20 1.44
CA THR A 114 -4.93 -1.56 1.01
C THR A 114 -4.05 -2.01 2.17
N PHE A 115 -3.32 -3.09 1.96
CA PHE A 115 -2.30 -3.63 2.84
C PHE A 115 -0.98 -3.73 2.09
N HIS A 116 0.13 -3.51 2.79
CA HIS A 116 1.42 -4.00 2.36
C HIS A 116 1.42 -5.52 2.42
N LEU A 117 1.98 -6.14 1.39
CA LEU A 117 2.06 -7.58 1.20
C LEU A 117 3.52 -7.98 1.15
N SER A 118 3.89 -8.93 2.01
CA SER A 118 5.13 -9.69 1.88
C SER A 118 4.79 -11.17 1.79
N ALA A 119 5.41 -11.88 0.86
CA ALA A 119 5.24 -13.31 0.66
C ALA A 119 6.60 -14.00 0.55
N SER A 120 6.81 -15.07 1.32
CA SER A 120 8.02 -15.89 1.26
C SER A 120 7.66 -17.33 1.65
N ASP A 121 8.08 -18.30 0.86
CA ASP A 121 7.98 -19.73 1.20
C ASP A 121 6.59 -20.22 1.64
N GLY A 122 5.52 -19.65 1.06
CA GLY A 122 4.13 -19.99 1.41
C GLY A 122 3.59 -19.26 2.66
N ASP A 123 4.42 -18.50 3.36
CA ASP A 123 4.01 -17.56 4.39
C ASP A 123 3.67 -16.20 3.77
N ILE A 124 2.67 -15.53 4.32
CA ILE A 124 2.30 -14.16 3.95
C ILE A 124 2.15 -13.29 5.17
N VAL A 125 2.59 -12.04 5.04
CA VAL A 125 2.35 -10.98 6.00
C VAL A 125 1.58 -9.87 5.32
N LEU A 126 0.39 -9.57 5.85
CA LEU A 126 -0.40 -8.42 5.45
C LEU A 126 -0.29 -7.38 6.56
N PHE A 127 0.02 -6.15 6.17
CA PHE A 127 0.26 -5.07 7.13
C PHE A 127 -0.44 -3.79 6.68
N ARG A 128 -1.13 -3.14 7.60
CA ARG A 128 -1.69 -1.79 7.40
C ARG A 128 -1.50 -0.97 8.65
N GLU A 129 -1.02 0.25 8.45
CA GLU A 129 -0.95 1.27 9.49
C GLU A 129 -2.10 2.26 9.33
N PHE A 130 -2.65 2.67 10.46
CA PHE A 130 -3.57 3.80 10.58
C PHE A 130 -2.84 4.94 11.29
N GLY A 131 -3.47 6.11 11.34
CA GLY A 131 -2.99 7.21 12.17
C GLY A 131 -2.80 6.80 13.63
N GLU A 132 -1.94 7.55 14.33
CA GLU A 132 -1.74 7.42 15.79
C GLU A 132 -1.14 6.06 16.24
N GLY A 133 -0.40 5.39 15.35
CA GLY A 133 0.33 4.16 15.66
C GLY A 133 -0.56 2.93 15.81
N VAL A 134 -1.81 2.99 15.34
CA VAL A 134 -2.68 1.81 15.25
C VAL A 134 -2.28 1.00 14.02
N MET A 135 -2.11 -0.31 14.18
CA MET A 135 -1.64 -1.18 13.09
C MET A 135 -2.42 -2.49 13.10
N ASP A 136 -2.80 -2.95 11.91
CA ASP A 136 -3.33 -4.29 11.66
C ASP A 136 -2.25 -5.16 11.04
N THR A 137 -2.02 -6.34 11.61
CA THR A 137 -1.07 -7.33 11.05
C THR A 137 -1.73 -8.70 10.95
N TYR A 138 -1.67 -9.28 9.76
CA TYR A 138 -1.96 -10.70 9.52
C TYR A 138 -0.64 -11.43 9.28
N ARG A 139 -0.42 -12.54 9.98
CA ARG A 139 0.70 -13.45 9.74
C ARG A 139 0.13 -14.82 9.46
N LEU A 140 0.12 -15.21 8.19
CA LEU A 140 -0.61 -16.40 7.74
C LEU A 140 0.33 -17.34 6.99
N LYS A 141 0.04 -18.62 7.07
CA LYS A 141 0.77 -19.70 6.41
C LYS A 141 -0.19 -20.53 5.57
N LYS A 142 0.26 -20.96 4.40
CA LYS A 142 -0.50 -21.83 3.51
C LYS A 142 -0.57 -23.26 4.00
#